data_AF-A0A134DKS1-F1
#
_entry.id   AF-A0A134DKS1-F1
#
_cell.length_a   1.000
_cell.length_b   1.000
_cell.length_c   1.000
_cell.angle_alpha   90.00
_cell.angle_beta   90.00
_cell.angle_gamma   90.00
#
_symmetry.space_group_name_H-M   'P 1'
#
loop_
_entity.id
_entity.type
_entity.pdbx_description
1 polymer ?
#
loop_
_entity_poly.entity_id
_entity_poly.type
_entity_poly.pdbx_seq_one_letter_code
_entity_poly.pdbx_strand_id
1 'polypeptide(L)' 'MTEPTQEQLESSDKVVKRTVGGEIRYYLKDIKAHWPAVVEQHPDAAGHEAWWTADGRFHATHAQLRRDAMIGGIV' A
#
# COMPACT_ATOMS: atom_id res chain seq x y z
N MET A 1 -0.48 -6.12 -14.35
CA MET A 1 -1.29 -6.40 -13.14
C MET A 1 -2.51 -5.52 -13.19
N THR A 2 -3.69 -6.10 -13.05
CA THR A 2 -4.95 -5.34 -12.96
C THR A 2 -4.99 -4.57 -11.64
N GLU A 3 -5.59 -3.38 -11.63
CA GLU A 3 -5.87 -2.63 -10.40
C GLU A 3 -6.83 -3.43 -9.51
N PRO A 4 -6.59 -3.46 -8.19
CA PRO A 4 -7.48 -4.18 -7.28
C PRO A 4 -8.82 -3.47 -7.18
N THR A 5 -9.91 -4.23 -7.10
CA THR A 5 -11.23 -3.66 -6.88
C THR A 5 -11.40 -3.23 -5.43
N GLN A 6 -12.36 -2.33 -5.18
CA GLN A 6 -12.72 -1.91 -3.83
C GLN A 6 -13.08 -3.11 -2.93
N GLU A 7 -13.85 -4.07 -3.44
CA GLU A 7 -14.27 -5.27 -2.69
C GLU A 7 -13.07 -6.13 -2.27
N GLN A 8 -12.08 -6.26 -3.15
CA GLN A 8 -10.83 -6.95 -2.84
C GLN A 8 -10.09 -6.23 -1.69
N LEU A 9 -9.93 -4.91 -1.80
CA LEU A 9 -9.28 -4.09 -0.77
C LEU A 9 -10.02 -4.13 0.57
N GLU A 10 -11.36 -4.14 0.57
CA GLU A 10 -12.19 -4.25 1.77
C GLU A 10 -12.09 -5.62 2.44
N SER A 11 -11.85 -6.67 1.65
CA SER A 11 -11.66 -8.04 2.16
C SER A 11 -10.22 -8.33 2.58
N SER A 12 -9.26 -7.45 2.27
CA SER A 12 -7.84 -7.67 2.52
C SER A 12 -7.46 -7.39 3.97
N ASP A 13 -6.79 -8.35 4.61
CA ASP A 13 -6.23 -8.17 5.95
C ASP A 13 -4.97 -7.28 5.95
N LYS A 14 -4.40 -6.98 4.78
CA LYS A 14 -3.14 -6.23 4.64
C LYS A 14 -3.33 -4.72 4.67
N VAL A 15 -4.54 -4.24 4.36
CA VAL A 15 -4.85 -2.81 4.33
C VAL A 15 -5.82 -2.43 5.44
N VAL A 16 -5.85 -1.14 5.79
CA VAL A 16 -6.80 -0.52 6.69
C VAL A 16 -7.52 0.60 5.96
N LYS A 17 -8.85 0.51 5.92
CA LYS A 17 -9.70 1.54 5.35
C LYS A 17 -9.71 2.76 6.27
N ARG A 18 -9.45 3.94 5.70
CA ARG A 18 -9.54 5.25 6.34
C ARG A 18 -10.23 6.22 5.41
N THR A 19 -10.95 7.18 5.97
CA THR A 19 -11.54 8.29 5.22
C THR A 19 -10.74 9.55 5.50
N VAL A 20 -10.16 10.15 4.46
CA VAL A 20 -9.31 11.34 4.56
C VAL A 20 -9.85 12.40 3.62
N GLY A 21 -10.31 13.54 4.15
CA GLY A 21 -10.84 14.63 3.33
C GLY A 21 -12.06 14.26 2.45
N GLY A 22 -12.83 13.25 2.86
CA GLY A 22 -13.97 12.72 2.10
C GLY A 22 -13.64 11.60 1.10
N GLU A 23 -12.36 11.25 0.95
CA GLU A 23 -11.90 10.16 0.09
C GLU A 23 -11.62 8.88 0.89
N ILE A 24 -12.02 7.72 0.36
CA ILE A 24 -11.69 6.42 0.94
C ILE A 24 -10.29 6.01 0.50
N ARG A 25 -9.44 5.68 1.48
CA ARG A 25 -8.07 5.21 1.29
C ARG A 25 -7.83 3.93 2.07
N TYR A 26 -7.17 2.98 1.43
CA TYR A 26 -6.82 1.67 1.96
C TYR A 26 -5.32 1.66 2.25
N TYR A 27 -4.94 2.06 3.46
CA TYR A 27 -3.55 2.17 3.86
C TYR A 27 -2.93 0.82 4.17
N LEU A 28 -1.69 0.61 3.76
CA LEU A 28 -0.97 -0.60 4.09
C LEU A 28 -0.59 -0.64 5.57
N LYS A 29 -0.75 -1.80 6.21
CA LYS A 29 -0.45 -1.97 7.64
C LYS A 29 1.05 -2.10 7.94
N ASP A 30 1.83 -2.80 7.11
CA ASP A 30 3.25 -3.06 7.36
C ASP A 30 4.10 -2.96 6.09
N ILE A 31 4.74 -1.81 5.89
CA ILE A 31 5.61 -1.58 4.74
C ILE A 31 6.83 -2.50 4.75
N LYS A 32 7.41 -2.78 5.92
CA LYS A 32 8.62 -3.59 6.02
C LYS A 32 8.35 -5.05 5.64
N ALA A 33 7.17 -5.56 5.97
CA ALA A 33 6.75 -6.89 5.54
C ALA A 33 6.59 -6.98 4.01
N HIS A 34 6.13 -5.91 3.36
CA HIS A 34 5.82 -5.92 1.93
C HIS A 34 6.98 -5.46 1.03
N TRP A 35 7.91 -4.66 1.55
CA TRP A 35 9.12 -4.22 0.84
C TRP A 35 10.38 -4.32 1.71
N PRO A 36 10.76 -5.52 2.18
CA PRO A 36 11.94 -5.69 3.02
C PRO A 36 13.21 -5.15 2.34
N ALA A 37 13.41 -5.48 1.06
CA ALA A 37 14.59 -5.04 0.30
C ALA A 37 14.66 -3.51 0.12
N VAL A 38 13.51 -2.83 -0.04
CA VAL A 38 13.49 -1.36 -0.15
C VAL A 38 13.81 -0.76 1.21
N VAL A 39 13.22 -1.27 2.29
CA VAL A 39 13.50 -0.79 3.65
C VAL A 39 14.96 -1.06 4.07
N GLU A 40 15.56 -2.18 3.64
CA GLU A 40 16.98 -2.48 3.89
C GLU A 40 17.91 -1.46 3.21
N GLN A 41 17.58 -1.02 1.99
CA GLN A 41 18.37 -0.03 1.24
C GLN A 41 18.05 1.42 1.65
N HIS A 42 16.80 1.67 2.05
CA HIS A 42 16.26 2.96 2.43
C HIS A 42 15.54 2.82 3.78
N PRO A 43 16.27 2.87 4.91
CA PRO A 43 15.68 2.70 6.23
C PRO A 43 14.58 3.71 6.57
N ASP A 44 14.63 4.91 5.95
CA ASP A 44 13.59 5.93 6.08
C ASP A 44 12.25 5.48 5.48
N ALA A 45 12.25 4.60 4.47
CA ALA A 45 11.04 4.04 3.85
C ALA A 45 10.11 3.34 4.86
N ALA A 46 10.63 2.85 5.99
CA ALA A 46 9.83 2.20 7.02
C ALA A 46 8.85 3.13 7.75
N GLY A 47 9.12 4.44 7.76
CA GLY A 47 8.26 5.45 8.41
C GLY A 47 7.23 6.07 7.47
N HIS A 48 7.21 5.65 6.21
CA HIS A 48 6.33 6.19 5.20
C HIS A 48 4.98 5.47 5.18
N GLU A 49 4.02 6.02 4.44
CA GLU A 49 2.72 5.40 4.19
C GLU A 49 2.58 5.04 2.71
N ALA A 50 1.85 3.95 2.45
CA ALA A 50 1.39 3.54 1.13
C ALA A 50 -0.10 3.18 1.20
N TRP A 51 -0.89 3.50 0.18
CA TRP A 51 -2.33 3.25 0.17
C TRP A 51 -2.90 3.06 -1.24
N TRP A 52 -4.07 2.43 -1.31
CA TRP A 52 -4.92 2.42 -2.50
C TRP A 52 -6.10 3.35 -2.33
N THR A 53 -6.55 3.96 -3.42
CA THR A 53 -7.87 4.59 -3.49
C THR A 53 -8.94 3.55 -3.86
N ALA A 54 -10.22 3.89 -3.71
CA ALA A 54 -11.32 2.99 -4.05
C ALA A 54 -11.36 2.60 -5.55
N ASP A 55 -10.79 3.42 -6.43
CA ASP A 55 -10.63 3.12 -7.86
C ASP A 55 -9.40 2.23 -8.17
N GLY A 56 -8.65 1.79 -7.16
CA GLY A 56 -7.55 0.84 -7.31
C GLY A 56 -6.19 1.46 -7.62
N ARG A 57 -6.08 2.79 -7.66
CA ARG A 57 -4.79 3.48 -7.83
C ARG A 57 -3.94 3.39 -6.58
N PHE A 58 -2.66 3.13 -6.78
CA PHE A 58 -1.67 3.02 -5.70
C PHE A 58 -0.91 4.32 -5.49
N HIS A 59 -0.71 4.68 -4.23
CA HIS A 59 0.03 5.85 -3.78
C HIS A 59 1.00 5.46 -2.68
N ALA A 60 2.14 6.15 -2.63
CA ALA A 60 3.08 6.05 -1.54
C ALA A 60 3.72 7.40 -1.28
N THR A 61 4.06 7.67 -0.02
CA THR A 61 4.80 8.87 0.36
C THR A 61 6.29 8.78 0.06
N HIS A 62 6.82 7.57 -0.14
CA HIS A 62 8.23 7.35 -0.48
C HIS A 62 8.37 6.86 -1.93
N ALA A 63 9.29 7.46 -2.69
CA ALA A 63 9.41 7.23 -4.13
C ALA A 63 9.91 5.82 -4.52
N GLN A 64 10.63 5.14 -3.62
CA GLN A 64 11.13 3.77 -3.85
C GLN A 64 10.07 2.70 -3.57
N LEU A 65 8.96 3.04 -2.91
CA LEU A 65 7.88 2.10 -2.66
C LEU A 65 7.01 1.99 -3.93
N ARG A 66 7.34 1.00 -4.75
CA ARG A 66 6.58 0.71 -5.97
C ARG A 66 5.72 -0.52 -5.80
N ARG A 67 4.49 -0.47 -6.31
CA ARG A 67 3.54 -1.59 -6.26
C ARG A 67 4.13 -2.89 -6.82
N ASP A 68 4.88 -2.83 -7.91
CA ASP A 68 5.49 -4.01 -8.55
C ASP A 68 6.61 -4.66 -7.71
N ALA A 69 7.24 -3.89 -6.82
CA ALA A 69 8.28 -4.38 -5.93
C ALA A 69 7.73 -5.03 -4.64
N MET A 70 6.41 -5.03 -4.44
CA MET A 70 5.80 -5.67 -3.27
C MET A 70 5.91 -7.17 -3.32
N ILE A 71 6.32 -7.75 -2.20
CA ILE A 71 6.26 -9.18 -1.96
C ILE A 71 4.91 -9.52 -1.34
N GLY A 72 4.26 -10.55 -1.87
CA GLY A 72 3.06 -11.14 -1.28
C GLY A 72 1.72 -10.64 -1.82
N GLY A 73 1.69 -10.03 -3.02
CA GLY A 73 0.48 -9.79 -3.81
C GLY A 73 -0.71 -9.30 -2.98
N ILE A 74 -0.77 -7.99 -2.73
CA ILE A 74 -1.91 -7.43 -2.00
C ILE A 74 -3.09 -7.48 -2.95
N VAL A 75 -3.98 -8.43 -2.63
CA VAL A 75 -5.20 -8.90 -3.31
C VAL A 75 -5.06 -9.53 -4.69
#